data_AF-A0A356ML20-F1
#
_entry.id   AF-A0A356ML20-F1
#
_cell.length_a   1.000
_cell.length_b   1.000
_cell.length_c   1.000
_cell.angle_alpha   90.00
_cell.angle_beta   90.00
_cell.angle_gamma   90.00
#
_symmetry.space_group_name_H-M   'P 1'
#
loop_
_entity.id
_entity.type
_entity.pdbx_description
1 polymer ?
#
loop_
_entity_poly.entity_id
_entity_poly.type
_entity_poly.pdbx_seq_one_letter_code
_entity_poly.pdbx_strand_id
1 'polypeptide(L)'
;IITSNYLCFTEPKALKELQQYSNIDVRLFYINSSNNIGFHTKGYIFKFKNNEYKAIIGSSNLTQSALTTNNEWNNLIIGNKDGKIIKDILNEYDRIWKLSTPLSLILDQYQKEYESSLKIKTHILNNEVQYEQFKPNSMQMVFINRLNESINKGDNKGLLISSTGTGKTFASAFAIKSISK
;
A
#
# COMPACT_ATOMS: atom_id res chain seq x y z
N ILE A 1 10.84 1.01 15.23
CA ILE A 1 10.49 1.10 13.78
C ILE A 1 9.50 -0.01 13.45
N ILE A 2 8.45 0.31 12.71
CA ILE A 2 7.49 -0.68 12.18
C ILE A 2 7.53 -0.59 10.65
N THR A 3 7.68 -1.72 9.98
CA THR A 3 7.51 -1.86 8.52
C THR A 3 6.52 -2.99 8.22
N SER A 4 6.26 -3.32 6.96
CA SER A 4 5.36 -4.41 6.58
C SER A 4 5.85 -5.19 5.38
N ASN A 5 5.19 -6.31 5.10
CA ASN A 5 5.35 -7.04 3.84
C ASN A 5 4.49 -6.50 2.68
N TYR A 6 3.87 -5.33 2.84
CA TYR A 6 3.11 -4.70 1.75
C TYR A 6 4.01 -4.46 0.53
N LEU A 7 3.60 -4.99 -0.63
CA LEU A 7 4.32 -4.95 -1.92
C LEU A 7 5.74 -5.54 -1.91
N CYS A 8 6.17 -6.15 -0.80
CA CYS A 8 7.53 -6.63 -0.56
C CYS A 8 8.60 -5.63 -1.07
N PHE A 9 8.47 -4.35 -0.73
CA PHE A 9 9.36 -3.31 -1.23
C PHE A 9 10.60 -3.06 -0.34
N THR A 10 10.54 -3.38 0.96
CA THR A 10 11.68 -3.13 1.86
C THR A 10 12.74 -4.21 1.67
N GLU A 11 13.97 -3.82 1.37
CA GLU A 11 15.06 -4.79 1.18
C GLU A 11 15.42 -5.51 2.49
N PRO A 12 15.53 -6.86 2.50
CA PRO A 12 15.99 -7.60 3.68
C PRO A 12 17.37 -7.16 4.18
N LYS A 13 18.24 -6.68 3.28
CA LYS A 13 19.56 -6.13 3.65
C LYS A 13 19.42 -4.88 4.53
N ALA A 14 18.55 -3.95 4.17
CA ALA A 14 18.29 -2.75 4.96
C ALA A 14 17.71 -3.09 6.33
N LEU A 15 16.84 -4.11 6.42
CA LEU A 15 16.31 -4.60 7.69
C LEU A 15 17.41 -5.22 8.58
N LYS A 16 18.32 -6.00 7.99
CA LYS A 16 19.48 -6.56 8.70
C LYS A 16 20.41 -5.46 9.22
N GLU A 17 20.61 -4.39 8.45
CA GLU A 17 21.41 -3.24 8.86
C GLU A 17 20.78 -2.51 10.06
N LEU A 18 19.46 -2.31 10.04
CA LEU A 18 18.75 -1.71 11.19
C LEU A 18 18.88 -2.53 12.48
N GLN A 19 18.96 -3.86 12.41
CA GLN A 19 19.13 -4.72 13.58
C GLN A 19 20.52 -4.62 14.23
N GLN A 20 21.51 -4.02 13.55
CA GLN A 20 22.85 -3.81 14.14
C GLN A 20 22.84 -2.72 15.21
N TYR A 21 21.83 -1.86 15.22
CA TYR A 21 21.69 -0.77 16.18
C TYR A 21 20.96 -1.25 17.43
N SER A 22 21.66 -1.28 18.57
CA SER A 22 21.12 -1.74 19.86
C SER A 22 19.97 -0.89 20.40
N ASN A 23 19.81 0.33 19.89
CA ASN A 23 18.77 1.27 20.28
C ASN A 23 17.57 1.28 19.31
N ILE A 24 17.50 0.36 18.35
CA ILE A 24 16.44 0.29 17.35
C ILE A 24 15.72 -1.06 17.42
N ASP A 25 14.49 -1.05 17.94
CA ASP A 25 13.58 -2.17 17.82
C ASP A 25 12.86 -2.13 16.47
N VAL A 26 13.06 -3.16 15.64
CA VAL A 26 12.36 -3.31 14.37
C VAL A 26 11.27 -4.38 14.48
N ARG A 27 10.06 -4.05 14.04
CA ARG A 27 8.95 -5.00 13.93
C ARG A 27 8.36 -4.98 12.53
N LEU A 28 7.84 -6.14 12.12
CA LEU A 28 7.15 -6.33 10.85
C LEU A 28 5.66 -6.54 11.11
N PHE A 29 4.83 -5.60 10.64
CA PHE A 29 3.39 -5.78 10.53
C PHE A 29 3.13 -6.70 9.34
N TYR A 30 2.84 -7.97 9.61
CA TYR A 30 2.70 -8.99 8.59
C TYR A 30 1.25 -9.05 8.08
N ILE A 31 1.05 -8.68 6.82
CA ILE A 31 -0.23 -8.73 6.11
C ILE A 31 -0.41 -10.14 5.57
N ASN A 32 -1.55 -10.75 5.90
CA ASN A 32 -1.95 -12.07 5.43
C ASN A 32 -3.45 -12.07 5.09
N SER A 33 -3.95 -13.22 4.62
CA SER A 33 -5.33 -13.40 4.19
C SER A 33 -6.38 -13.09 5.27
N SER A 34 -6.03 -13.24 6.55
CA SER A 34 -6.92 -12.97 7.67
C SER A 34 -6.93 -11.50 8.10
N ASN A 35 -5.85 -10.76 7.85
CA ASN A 35 -5.70 -9.35 8.22
C ASN A 35 -5.41 -8.50 6.98
N ASN A 36 -6.36 -8.45 6.05
CA ASN A 36 -6.26 -7.77 4.74
C ASN A 36 -6.26 -6.22 4.82
N ILE A 37 -5.68 -5.67 5.88
CA ILE A 37 -5.56 -4.24 6.14
C ILE A 37 -4.29 -3.78 5.42
N GLY A 38 -4.46 -2.94 4.39
CA GLY A 38 -3.32 -2.34 3.70
C GLY A 38 -2.51 -1.47 4.66
N PHE A 39 -1.26 -1.87 4.93
CA PHE A 39 -0.32 -1.06 5.70
C PHE A 39 0.44 -0.12 4.75
N HIS A 40 -0.03 1.12 4.63
CA HIS A 40 0.62 2.16 3.82
C HIS A 40 0.94 3.44 4.60
N THR A 41 0.77 3.40 5.93
CA THR A 41 1.03 4.53 6.83
C THR A 41 2.50 4.93 6.80
N LYS A 42 2.78 6.23 6.64
CA LYS A 42 4.08 6.82 6.96
C LYS A 42 3.91 7.83 8.08
N GLY A 43 4.57 7.57 9.19
CA GLY A 43 4.47 8.38 10.40
C GLY A 43 5.78 8.36 11.18
N TYR A 44 6.22 9.54 11.60
CA TYR A 44 7.41 9.72 12.42
C TYR A 44 7.00 10.42 13.70
N ILE A 45 7.11 9.73 14.83
CA ILE A 45 6.65 10.23 16.13
C ILE A 45 7.86 10.40 17.04
N PHE A 46 8.04 11.61 17.56
CA PHE A 46 9.13 12.00 18.44
C PHE A 46 8.57 12.45 19.78
N LYS A 47 9.09 11.89 20.88
CA LYS A 47 8.81 12.33 22.24
C LYS A 47 10.01 13.09 22.79
N PHE A 48 9.80 14.32 23.23
CA PHE A 48 10.82 15.18 23.83
C PHE A 48 10.78 15.11 25.35
N LYS A 49 11.90 15.48 26.00
CA LYS A 49 12.06 15.41 27.47
C LYS A 49 11.07 16.30 28.24
N ASN A 50 10.58 17.37 27.62
CA ASN A 50 9.58 18.28 28.17
C ASN A 50 8.13 17.77 28.01
N ASN A 51 7.93 16.46 27.72
CA ASN A 51 6.64 15.84 27.43
C ASN A 51 5.92 16.36 26.17
N GLU A 52 6.62 17.10 25.30
CA GLU A 52 6.13 17.44 23.97
C GLU A 52 6.25 16.24 23.02
N TYR A 53 5.28 16.11 22.13
CA TYR A 53 5.26 15.18 21.02
C TYR A 53 5.25 15.95 19.71
N LYS A 54 6.07 15.48 18.77
CA LYS A 54 6.02 15.90 17.36
C LYS A 54 5.73 14.68 16.50
N ALA A 55 4.65 14.73 15.73
CA ALA A 55 4.29 13.70 14.78
C ALA A 55 4.32 14.28 13.36
N ILE A 56 5.09 13.66 12.48
CA ILE A 56 5.10 13.97 11.04
C ILE A 56 4.31 12.86 10.34
N ILE A 57 3.24 13.22 9.66
CA ILE A 57 2.36 12.29 8.95
C ILE A 57 2.16 12.78 7.52
N GLY A 58 2.35 11.90 6.54
CA GLY A 58 2.21 12.26 5.13
C GLY A 58 2.63 11.18 4.15
N SER A 59 3.11 11.62 2.99
CA SER A 59 3.45 10.74 1.86
C SER A 59 4.91 10.22 1.88
N SER A 60 5.80 10.87 2.64
CA SER A 60 7.23 10.52 2.67
C SER A 60 7.48 9.15 3.28
N ASN A 61 8.08 8.24 2.50
CA ASN A 61 8.72 7.04 3.04
C ASN A 61 10.09 7.39 3.66
N LEU A 62 10.65 6.46 4.45
CA LEU A 62 12.04 6.56 4.91
C LEU A 62 13.00 6.14 3.77
N THR A 63 13.07 6.95 2.73
CA THR A 63 13.99 6.79 1.60
C THR A 63 14.70 8.10 1.32
N GLN A 64 15.91 8.05 0.74
CA GLN A 64 16.67 9.25 0.40
C GLN A 64 15.84 10.23 -0.44
N SER A 65 15.21 9.74 -1.51
CA SER A 65 14.43 10.57 -2.43
C SER A 65 13.22 11.23 -1.78
N ALA A 66 12.46 10.49 -0.96
CA ALA A 66 11.30 11.03 -0.25
C ALA A 66 11.67 12.05 0.84
N LEU A 67 12.94 12.06 1.28
CA LEU A 67 13.44 13.03 2.25
C LEU A 67 14.18 14.22 1.62
N THR A 68 14.60 14.14 0.35
CA THR A 68 15.43 15.19 -0.26
C THR A 68 14.97 15.74 -1.59
N THR A 69 14.35 14.93 -2.48
CA THR A 69 14.10 15.35 -3.88
C THR A 69 12.65 15.28 -4.32
N ASN A 70 11.87 14.35 -3.75
CA ASN A 70 10.48 14.18 -4.15
C ASN A 70 9.62 15.36 -3.65
N ASN A 71 8.59 15.68 -4.42
CA ASN A 71 7.51 16.53 -3.95
C ASN A 71 6.62 15.73 -3.00
N GLU A 72 6.83 15.87 -1.70
CA GLU A 72 6.10 15.16 -0.66
C GLU A 72 5.26 16.12 0.18
N TRP A 73 4.05 15.71 0.54
CA TRP A 73 3.16 16.50 1.39
C TRP A 73 3.11 15.86 2.77
N ASN A 74 3.55 16.61 3.78
CA ASN A 74 3.64 16.16 5.16
C ASN A 74 3.04 17.20 6.11
N ASN A 75 2.37 16.73 7.16
CA ASN A 75 1.89 17.57 8.24
C ASN A 75 2.75 17.34 9.49
N LEU A 76 3.29 18.42 10.05
CA LEU A 76 3.89 18.42 11.39
C LEU A 76 2.83 18.79 12.41
N ILE A 77 2.57 17.87 13.33
CA ILE A 77 1.63 18.03 14.43
C ILE A 77 2.44 18.10 15.72
N ILE A 78 2.27 19.18 16.48
CA ILE A 78 2.95 19.40 17.77
C ILE A 78 1.89 19.43 18.86
N GLY A 79 2.11 18.72 19.95
CA GLY A 79 1.20 18.71 21.09
C GLY A 79 1.74 17.95 22.28
N ASN A 80 0.93 17.81 23.32
CA ASN A 80 1.22 16.96 24.47
C ASN A 80 0.42 15.65 24.38
N LYS A 81 0.71 14.70 25.29
CA LYS A 81 0.04 13.39 25.32
C LYS A 81 -1.47 13.49 25.57
N ASP A 82 -1.94 14.54 26.23
CA ASP A 82 -3.35 14.73 26.57
C ASP A 82 -4.17 15.33 25.43
N GLY A 83 -3.50 15.92 24.43
CA GLY A 83 -4.13 16.40 23.21
C GLY A 83 -4.75 15.26 22.41
N LYS A 84 -6.03 15.41 22.04
CA LYS A 84 -6.80 14.36 21.33
C LYS A 84 -6.06 13.78 20.12
N ILE A 85 -5.52 14.62 19.24
CA ILE A 85 -4.85 14.18 18.01
C ILE A 85 -3.60 13.34 18.32
N ILE A 86 -2.75 13.80 19.24
CA ILE A 86 -1.55 13.05 19.65
C ILE A 86 -1.95 11.73 20.30
N LYS A 87 -2.96 11.73 21.16
CA LYS A 87 -3.49 10.53 21.79
C LYS A 87 -3.98 9.51 20.76
N ASP A 88 -4.72 9.95 19.74
CA ASP A 88 -5.22 9.08 18.67
C ASP A 88 -4.06 8.48 17.84
N ILE A 89 -3.05 9.28 17.51
CA ILE A 89 -1.83 8.83 16.81
C ILE A 89 -1.09 7.77 17.64
N LEU A 90 -0.90 8.01 18.94
CA LEU A 90 -0.21 7.09 19.83
C LEU A 90 -0.98 5.78 20.01
N ASN A 91 -2.31 5.85 20.14
CA ASN A 91 -3.15 4.66 20.23
C ASN A 91 -3.05 3.80 18.96
N GLU A 92 -3.05 4.43 17.78
CA GLU A 92 -2.90 3.72 16.51
C GLU A 92 -1.50 3.10 16.37
N TYR A 93 -0.46 3.85 16.75
CA TYR A 93 0.90 3.31 16.83
C TYR A 93 0.97 2.09 17.75
N ASP A 94 0.43 2.17 18.96
CA ASP A 94 0.45 1.08 19.95
C ASP A 94 -0.34 -0.14 19.45
N ARG A 95 -1.47 0.08 18.76
CA ARG A 95 -2.26 -0.99 18.15
C ARG A 95 -1.44 -1.73 17.10
N ILE A 96 -0.84 -1.01 16.16
CA ILE A 96 0.00 -1.58 15.10
C ILE A 96 1.21 -2.29 15.73
N TRP A 97 1.87 -1.67 16.70
CA TRP A 97 3.04 -2.22 17.39
C TRP A 97 2.76 -3.58 18.03
N LYS A 98 1.60 -3.73 18.69
CA LYS A 98 1.15 -4.98 19.31
C LYS A 98 0.84 -6.07 18.29
N LEU A 99 0.30 -5.70 17.13
CA LEU A 99 0.01 -6.63 16.04
C LEU A 99 1.26 -7.01 15.21
N SER A 100 2.37 -6.28 15.39
CA SER A 100 3.59 -6.49 14.63
C SER A 100 4.52 -7.50 15.31
N THR A 101 5.14 -8.36 14.51
CA THR A 101 6.07 -9.38 14.98
C THR A 101 7.49 -8.80 15.09
N PRO A 102 8.25 -9.08 16.16
CA PRO A 102 9.68 -8.76 16.23
C PRO A 102 10.41 -9.26 14.99
N LEU A 103 11.24 -8.41 14.36
CA LEU A 103 11.89 -8.73 13.10
C LEU A 103 12.76 -10.00 13.19
N SER A 104 13.42 -10.23 14.33
CA SER A 104 14.25 -11.41 14.59
C SER A 104 13.51 -12.74 14.44
N LEU A 105 12.19 -12.76 14.58
CA LEU A 105 11.37 -13.97 14.49
C LEU A 105 10.84 -14.24 13.07
N ILE A 106 10.90 -13.25 12.17
CA ILE A 106 10.21 -13.32 10.87
C ILE A 106 11.09 -12.94 9.67
N LEU A 107 12.32 -12.49 9.91
CA LEU A 107 13.22 -12.02 8.86
C LEU A 107 13.49 -13.07 7.76
N ASP A 108 13.73 -14.32 8.13
CA ASP A 108 14.01 -15.40 7.16
C ASP A 108 12.80 -15.69 6.27
N GLN A 109 11.60 -15.67 6.85
CA GLN A 109 10.36 -15.81 6.10
C GLN A 109 10.18 -14.63 5.15
N TYR A 110 10.34 -13.40 5.65
CA TYR A 110 10.22 -12.19 4.85
C TYR A 110 11.22 -12.16 3.69
N GLN A 111 12.46 -12.61 3.92
CA GLN A 111 13.47 -12.67 2.87
C GLN A 111 13.03 -13.59 1.72
N LYS A 112 12.47 -14.76 2.03
CA LYS A 112 11.95 -15.68 0.99
C LYS A 112 10.80 -15.06 0.20
N GLU A 113 9.91 -14.33 0.86
CA GLU A 113 8.80 -13.61 0.21
C GLU A 113 9.30 -12.48 -0.68
N TYR A 114 10.28 -11.72 -0.22
CA TYR A 114 10.93 -10.66 -0.98
C TYR A 114 11.57 -11.22 -2.26
N GLU A 115 12.38 -12.27 -2.16
CA GLU A 115 13.04 -12.93 -3.30
C GLU A 115 12.02 -13.50 -4.30
N SER A 116 10.93 -14.09 -3.81
CA SER A 116 9.83 -14.59 -4.64
C SER A 116 9.14 -13.44 -5.40
N SER A 117 8.92 -12.30 -4.73
CA SER A 117 8.32 -11.13 -5.35
C SER A 117 9.18 -10.54 -6.48
N LEU A 118 10.51 -10.57 -6.32
CA LEU A 118 11.44 -10.14 -7.36
C LEU A 118 11.38 -11.06 -8.57
N LYS A 119 11.39 -12.38 -8.36
CA LYS A 119 11.26 -13.36 -9.47
C LYS A 119 9.98 -13.14 -10.27
N ILE A 120 8.86 -12.90 -9.60
CA ILE A 120 7.58 -12.60 -10.28
C ILE A 120 7.70 -11.31 -11.10
N LYS A 121 8.23 -10.22 -10.51
CA LYS A 121 8.42 -8.95 -11.24
C LYS A 121 9.32 -9.14 -12.46
N THR A 122 10.43 -9.87 -12.33
CA THR A 122 11.36 -10.14 -13.44
C THR A 122 10.73 -11.04 -14.51
N HIS A 123 9.97 -12.06 -14.13
CA HIS A 123 9.23 -12.90 -15.09
C HIS A 123 8.18 -12.10 -15.85
N ILE A 124 7.45 -11.20 -15.20
CA ILE A 124 6.48 -10.30 -15.87
C ILE A 124 7.19 -9.35 -16.85
N LEU A 125 8.38 -8.85 -16.49
CA LEU A 125 9.14 -7.93 -17.34
C LEU A 125 9.80 -8.62 -18.55
N ASN A 126 10.23 -9.89 -18.39
CA ASN A 126 11.03 -10.59 -19.40
C ASN A 126 10.24 -11.54 -20.31
N ASN A 127 9.03 -11.97 -19.92
CA ASN A 127 8.19 -12.82 -20.75
C ASN A 127 7.06 -12.00 -21.38
N GLU A 128 6.78 -12.24 -22.67
CA GLU A 128 5.44 -12.04 -23.21
C GLU A 128 4.49 -12.85 -22.32
N VAL A 129 3.73 -12.14 -21.49
CA VAL A 129 2.73 -12.74 -20.60
C VAL A 129 1.89 -13.68 -21.46
N GLN A 130 1.91 -14.99 -21.16
CA GLN A 130 0.82 -15.84 -21.60
C GLN A 130 -0.43 -15.27 -20.94
N TYR A 131 -1.15 -14.45 -21.70
CA TYR A 131 -2.35 -13.80 -21.22
C TYR A 131 -3.32 -14.92 -20.83
N GLU A 132 -3.48 -15.16 -19.53
CA GLU A 132 -4.74 -15.69 -19.06
C GLU A 132 -5.82 -14.79 -19.64
N GLN A 133 -6.75 -15.40 -20.37
CA GLN A 133 -7.77 -14.64 -21.07
C GLN A 133 -8.70 -14.05 -20.00
N PHE A 134 -8.38 -12.83 -19.56
CA PHE A 134 -9.18 -12.14 -18.55
C PHE A 134 -10.62 -12.05 -19.05
N LYS A 135 -11.57 -12.45 -18.21
CA LYS A 135 -13.00 -12.38 -18.49
C LYS A 135 -13.65 -11.32 -17.60
N PRO A 136 -14.56 -10.50 -18.14
CA PRO A 136 -15.33 -9.58 -17.33
C PRO A 136 -16.16 -10.34 -16.29
N ASN A 137 -16.22 -9.80 -15.06
CA ASN A 137 -17.13 -10.32 -14.04
C ASN A 137 -18.60 -9.94 -14.34
N SER A 138 -19.55 -10.44 -13.54
CA SER A 138 -20.98 -10.22 -13.77
C SER A 138 -21.36 -8.73 -13.82
N MET A 139 -20.81 -7.89 -12.92
CA MET A 139 -21.06 -6.45 -12.91
C MET A 139 -20.50 -5.76 -14.16
N GLN A 140 -19.29 -6.15 -14.58
CA GLN A 140 -18.65 -5.61 -15.79
C GLN A 140 -19.40 -6.02 -17.05
N MET A 141 -19.92 -7.24 -17.14
CA MET A 141 -20.78 -7.68 -18.24
C MET A 141 -22.05 -6.83 -18.37
N VAL A 142 -22.70 -6.54 -17.24
CA VAL A 142 -23.88 -5.64 -17.23
C VAL A 142 -23.51 -4.25 -17.74
N PHE A 143 -22.39 -3.69 -17.28
CA PHE A 143 -21.89 -2.41 -17.76
C PHE A 143 -21.60 -2.40 -19.26
N ILE A 144 -20.91 -3.42 -19.77
CA ILE A 144 -20.58 -3.57 -21.19
C ILE A 144 -21.84 -3.61 -22.05
N ASN A 145 -22.85 -4.39 -21.64
CA ASN A 145 -24.12 -4.47 -22.37
C ASN A 145 -24.84 -3.11 -22.41
N ARG A 146 -24.90 -2.39 -21.28
CA ARG A 146 -25.49 -1.05 -21.21
C ARG A 146 -24.75 -0.02 -22.06
N LEU A 147 -23.43 -0.11 -22.10
CA LEU A 147 -22.61 0.77 -22.93
C LEU A 147 -22.91 0.54 -24.42
N ASN A 148 -22.93 -0.72 -24.87
CA ASN A 148 -23.25 -1.05 -26.26
C ASN A 148 -24.69 -0.64 -26.64
N GLU A 149 -25.67 -0.82 -25.73
CA GLU A 149 -27.04 -0.31 -25.93
C GLU A 149 -27.07 1.21 -26.13
N SER A 150 -26.32 1.96 -25.32
CA SER A 150 -26.24 3.44 -25.40
C SER A 150 -25.57 3.89 -26.69
N ILE A 151 -24.47 3.24 -27.10
CA ILE A 151 -23.79 3.51 -28.38
C ILE A 151 -24.73 3.23 -29.56
N ASN A 152 -25.47 2.11 -29.53
CA ASN A 152 -26.42 1.77 -30.59
C ASN A 152 -27.60 2.76 -30.68
N LYS A 153 -27.90 3.49 -29.61
CA LYS A 153 -28.88 4.59 -29.61
C LYS A 153 -28.32 5.90 -30.16
N GLY A 154 -27.01 5.98 -30.43
CA GLY A 154 -26.34 7.17 -30.94
C GLY A 154 -25.73 8.07 -29.86
N ASP A 155 -25.69 7.61 -28.60
CA ASP A 155 -25.04 8.37 -27.52
C ASP A 155 -23.52 8.41 -27.72
N ASN A 156 -22.90 9.58 -27.51
CA ASN A 156 -21.46 9.79 -27.69
C ASN A 156 -20.72 10.17 -26.40
N LYS A 157 -21.42 10.20 -25.25
CA LYS A 157 -20.87 10.51 -23.93
C LYS A 157 -21.52 9.61 -22.88
N GLY A 158 -20.72 9.12 -21.93
CA GLY A 158 -21.20 8.29 -20.83
C GLY A 158 -20.28 8.40 -19.62
N LEU A 159 -20.83 8.11 -18.44
CA LEU A 159 -20.10 8.13 -17.16
C LEU A 159 -20.28 6.80 -16.44
N LEU A 160 -19.18 6.12 -16.15
CA LEU A 160 -19.16 4.94 -15.28
C LEU A 160 -18.95 5.36 -13.82
N ILE A 161 -19.94 5.11 -12.97
CA ILE A 161 -19.83 5.27 -11.52
C ILE A 161 -19.69 3.88 -10.88
N SER A 162 -18.64 3.66 -10.10
CA SER A 162 -18.41 2.38 -9.42
C SER A 162 -17.61 2.55 -8.14
N SER A 163 -17.92 1.75 -7.12
CA SER A 163 -17.23 1.74 -5.83
C SER A 163 -15.74 1.37 -5.96
N THR A 164 -14.95 1.61 -4.92
CA THR A 164 -13.54 1.19 -4.88
C THR A 164 -13.44 -0.34 -4.82
N GLY A 165 -12.45 -0.92 -5.49
CA GLY A 165 -12.21 -2.37 -5.48
C GLY A 165 -13.06 -3.21 -6.45
N THR A 166 -13.99 -2.62 -7.21
CA THR A 166 -14.84 -3.33 -8.19
C THR A 166 -14.22 -3.49 -9.58
N GLY A 167 -12.96 -3.06 -9.76
CA GLY A 167 -12.24 -3.23 -11.01
C GLY A 167 -12.61 -2.23 -12.12
N LYS A 168 -12.72 -0.93 -11.79
CA LYS A 168 -12.98 0.15 -12.76
C LYS A 168 -12.05 0.11 -13.98
N THR A 169 -10.77 -0.16 -13.77
CA THR A 169 -9.77 -0.26 -14.83
C THR A 169 -10.03 -1.43 -15.80
N PHE A 170 -10.40 -2.60 -15.26
CA PHE A 170 -10.77 -3.75 -16.09
C PHE A 170 -12.09 -3.50 -16.82
N ALA A 171 -13.07 -2.87 -16.16
CA ALA A 171 -14.35 -2.50 -16.78
C ALA A 171 -14.14 -1.62 -18.02
N SER A 172 -13.29 -0.59 -17.93
CA SER A 172 -12.98 0.28 -19.08
C SER A 172 -12.26 -0.46 -20.20
N ALA A 173 -11.28 -1.32 -19.87
CA ALA A 173 -10.55 -2.09 -20.88
C ALA A 173 -11.46 -3.08 -21.62
N PHE A 174 -12.33 -3.81 -20.91
CA PHE A 174 -13.29 -4.72 -21.53
C PHE A 174 -14.34 -3.98 -22.37
N ALA A 175 -14.81 -2.82 -21.92
CA ALA A 175 -15.73 -1.98 -22.67
C ALA A 175 -15.13 -1.50 -24.01
N ILE A 176 -13.89 -1.01 -24.02
CA ILE A 176 -13.23 -0.60 -25.28
C ILE A 176 -13.09 -1.82 -26.21
N LYS A 177 -12.72 -2.97 -25.66
CA LYS A 177 -12.61 -4.23 -26.42
C LYS A 177 -13.96 -4.67 -27.01
N SER A 178 -15.09 -4.42 -26.34
CA SER A 178 -16.41 -4.81 -26.85
C SER A 178 -16.92 -3.90 -27.98
N ILE A 179 -16.47 -2.64 -28.01
CA ILE A 179 -16.82 -1.68 -29.07
C ILE A 179 -16.03 -1.97 -30.36
N SER A 180 -14.86 -2.60 -30.25
CA SER A 180 -13.91 -2.80 -31.36
C SER A 180 -14.25 -3.98 -32.30
N LYS A 181 -15.51 -4.12 -32.72
CA LYS A 181 -15.93 -5.10 -33.74
C LYS A 181 -16.95 -4.53 -34.71
#